data_AF-A0AAV9PVD2-F1
#
_entry.id   AF-A0AAV9PVD2-F1
#
_cell.length_a   1.000
_cell.length_b   1.000
_cell.length_c   1.000
_cell.angle_alpha   90.00
_cell.angle_beta   90.00
_cell.angle_gamma   90.00
#
_symmetry.space_group_name_H-M   'P 1'
#
loop_
_entity.id
_entity.type
_entity.pdbx_description
1 polymer ?
#
loop_
_entity_poly.entity_id
_entity_poly.type
_entity_poly.pdbx_seq_one_letter_code
_entity_poly.pdbx_strand_id
1 'polypeptide(L)'
;MLRSPPQELSYHSQDCGNHHVDINFKAKVPDHTIFSGISPASTKQIRYGTGDVHRVAAYQPQHPNQPAEAAVTMADGRAYPGLQQVASDMRGRVRGRVTDSPAVAGNEARAMRVLEVMNDFRTLQLHISSLITRIEAHPPDQPSYYLDGYVVLRQCAADSQAILATHFNPGNIGLQAGQVDESEVTKATLQRIILDACTRRLQAHKIYLRASAAMRWIQMRVQLLRGEKPGQRHVNALRAIDQRLRQELSDITDDHVVSDLRNADRRKGYWLDEDPALERMLAWIRMQR
;
A
#
# COMPACT_ATOMS: atom_id res chain seq x y z
N MET A 1 -23.92 54.77 0.00
CA MET A 1 -23.87 53.43 0.62
C MET A 1 -24.76 52.52 -0.21
N LEU A 2 -24.17 51.54 -0.89
CA LEU A 2 -24.79 50.29 -1.39
C LEU A 2 -23.66 49.51 -2.07
N ARG A 3 -23.22 48.41 -1.44
CA ARG A 3 -22.18 47.50 -1.96
C ARG A 3 -22.78 46.62 -3.05
N SER A 4 -22.11 46.53 -4.19
CA SER A 4 -22.34 45.50 -5.21
C SER A 4 -21.97 44.10 -4.68
N PRO A 5 -22.60 43.02 -5.19
CA PRO A 5 -22.29 41.64 -4.78
C PRO A 5 -20.94 41.18 -5.35
N PRO A 6 -20.27 40.20 -4.72
CA PRO A 6 -19.00 39.66 -5.21
C PRO A 6 -19.23 38.78 -6.45
N GLN A 7 -18.38 38.98 -7.47
CA GLN A 7 -18.31 38.14 -8.66
C GLN A 7 -17.78 36.74 -8.29
N GLU A 8 -18.46 35.70 -8.77
CA GLU A 8 -18.00 34.31 -8.70
C GLU A 8 -16.70 34.14 -9.49
N LEU A 9 -15.62 33.79 -8.79
CA LEU A 9 -14.37 33.34 -9.41
C LEU A 9 -14.51 31.85 -9.77
N SER A 10 -14.84 31.60 -11.03
CA SER A 10 -14.69 30.31 -11.69
C SER A 10 -13.21 29.92 -11.73
N TYR A 11 -12.79 28.98 -10.88
CA TYR A 11 -11.46 28.38 -10.96
C TYR A 11 -11.43 27.35 -12.10
N HIS A 12 -10.90 27.77 -13.26
CA HIS A 12 -10.35 26.83 -14.23
C HIS A 12 -9.07 26.22 -13.64
N SER A 13 -9.19 25.01 -13.12
CA SER A 13 -8.05 24.12 -12.83
C SER A 13 -7.53 23.56 -14.16
N GLN A 14 -6.75 24.36 -14.88
CA GLN A 14 -5.88 23.89 -15.96
C GLN A 14 -4.43 23.93 -15.49
N ASP A 15 -3.70 22.89 -15.89
CA ASP A 15 -2.31 22.56 -15.55
C ASP A 15 -2.06 21.78 -14.25
N CYS A 16 -2.88 20.75 -14.02
CA CYS A 16 -2.40 19.49 -13.46
C CYS A 16 -1.88 18.63 -14.62
N GLY A 17 -0.59 18.72 -14.94
CA GLY A 17 0.05 17.85 -15.92
C GLY A 17 -0.23 16.39 -15.59
N ASN A 18 -1.00 15.74 -16.47
CA ASN A 18 -1.37 14.33 -16.49
C ASN A 18 -0.26 13.41 -15.97
N HIS A 19 -0.30 13.08 -14.68
CA HIS A 19 0.23 11.81 -14.20
C HIS A 19 -0.95 10.85 -14.15
N HIS A 20 -1.41 10.45 -15.34
CA HIS A 20 -2.25 9.28 -15.49
C HIS A 20 -1.39 8.09 -15.07
N VAL A 21 -1.58 7.60 -13.85
CA VAL A 21 -0.99 6.32 -13.44
C VAL A 21 -1.87 5.24 -14.06
N ASP A 22 -1.53 4.86 -15.30
CA ASP A 22 -2.05 3.66 -15.93
C ASP A 22 -1.57 2.44 -15.14
N ILE A 23 -2.47 1.88 -14.34
CA ILE A 23 -2.24 0.60 -13.66
C ILE A 23 -2.51 -0.50 -14.69
N ASN A 24 -1.50 -0.80 -15.51
CA ASN A 24 -1.58 -1.84 -16.53
C ASN A 24 -1.25 -3.22 -15.91
N PHE A 25 -2.26 -4.05 -15.71
CA PHE A 25 -2.09 -5.45 -15.31
C PHE A 25 -1.75 -6.29 -16.55
N LYS A 26 -0.50 -6.73 -16.70
CA LYS A 26 -0.21 -7.91 -17.53
C LYS A 26 -0.54 -9.17 -16.74
N ALA A 27 -1.82 -9.56 -16.76
CA ALA A 27 -2.21 -10.91 -16.42
C ALA A 27 -1.67 -11.84 -17.53
N LYS A 28 -0.69 -12.67 -17.19
CA LYS A 28 -0.23 -13.74 -18.08
C LYS A 28 -1.28 -14.85 -18.03
N VAL A 29 -2.20 -14.85 -19.01
CA VAL A 29 -3.11 -15.96 -19.24
C VAL A 29 -2.27 -17.17 -19.65
N PRO A 30 -2.39 -18.35 -18.99
CA PRO A 30 -1.71 -19.56 -19.43
C PRO A 30 -2.54 -20.20 -20.54
N ASP A 31 -2.22 -19.91 -21.79
CA ASP A 31 -2.76 -20.69 -22.92
C ASP A 31 -1.97 -21.99 -23.06
N HIS A 32 -2.63 -23.09 -22.71
CA HIS A 32 -2.40 -24.38 -23.35
C HIS A 32 -3.00 -24.32 -24.75
N THR A 33 -2.23 -23.89 -25.75
CA THR A 33 -2.49 -24.29 -27.13
C THR A 33 -1.16 -24.49 -27.87
N ILE A 34 -1.00 -25.68 -28.43
CA ILE A 34 0.12 -26.16 -29.22
C ILE A 34 0.14 -25.41 -30.56
N PHE A 35 1.25 -24.74 -30.91
CA PHE A 35 1.83 -24.81 -32.26
C PHE A 35 3.28 -24.28 -32.29
N SER A 36 4.08 -24.95 -33.11
CA SER A 36 5.54 -24.87 -33.28
C SER A 36 6.04 -23.59 -33.97
N GLY A 37 7.24 -23.12 -33.58
CA GLY A 37 8.11 -22.39 -34.53
C GLY A 37 9.12 -21.38 -33.97
N ILE A 38 10.39 -21.80 -33.98
CA ILE A 38 11.62 -21.01 -34.21
C ILE A 38 12.29 -20.30 -33.01
N SER A 39 13.61 -20.55 -32.93
CA SER A 39 14.62 -20.28 -31.90
C SER A 39 15.24 -18.86 -31.95
N PRO A 40 16.09 -18.46 -30.98
CA PRO A 40 16.30 -17.07 -30.52
C PRO A 40 17.64 -16.44 -30.93
N ALA A 41 17.82 -15.14 -30.68
CA ALA A 41 19.14 -14.56 -30.41
C ALA A 41 19.10 -13.28 -29.57
N SER A 42 19.92 -13.29 -28.51
CA SER A 42 20.84 -12.22 -28.08
C SER A 42 20.62 -11.66 -26.67
N THR A 43 21.29 -12.34 -25.73
CA THR A 43 21.66 -11.85 -24.40
C THR A 43 22.95 -11.04 -24.51
N LYS A 44 22.97 -9.80 -24.02
CA LYS A 44 24.24 -9.12 -23.65
C LYS A 44 24.21 -8.73 -22.18
N GLN A 45 25.00 -9.49 -21.41
CA GLN A 45 25.48 -9.16 -20.07
C GLN A 45 26.51 -8.03 -20.15
N ILE A 46 26.49 -7.11 -19.19
CA ILE A 46 27.69 -6.41 -18.73
C ILE A 46 27.70 -6.47 -17.19
N ARG A 47 28.79 -7.04 -16.64
CA ARG A 47 29.15 -7.15 -15.22
C ARG A 47 30.28 -6.16 -14.90
N TYR A 48 30.21 -5.57 -13.71
CA TYR A 48 31.34 -5.19 -12.82
C TYR A 48 30.83 -5.57 -11.41
N GLY A 49 31.34 -6.56 -10.64
CA GLY A 49 32.65 -6.68 -9.98
C GLY A 49 32.64 -5.84 -8.68
N THR A 50 32.87 -6.28 -7.44
CA THR A 50 33.19 -7.56 -6.76
C THR A 50 33.09 -7.28 -5.24
N GLY A 51 32.46 -8.14 -4.45
CA GLY A 51 32.45 -8.06 -2.97
C GLY A 51 31.34 -8.91 -2.35
N ASP A 52 31.72 -10.06 -1.79
CA ASP A 52 30.95 -11.00 -0.95
C ASP A 52 29.62 -11.56 -1.47
N VAL A 53 29.75 -12.56 -2.36
CA VAL A 53 28.68 -13.47 -2.73
C VAL A 53 28.49 -14.51 -1.61
N HIS A 54 27.53 -14.28 -0.72
CA HIS A 54 26.90 -15.40 -0.04
C HIS A 54 26.22 -16.27 -1.11
N ARG A 55 26.78 -17.45 -1.31
CA ARG A 55 26.35 -18.53 -2.20
C ARG A 55 24.84 -18.78 -2.02
N VAL A 56 24.01 -18.29 -2.94
CA VAL A 56 22.63 -18.76 -3.07
C VAL A 56 22.72 -20.14 -3.74
N ALA A 57 22.67 -21.19 -2.94
CA ALA A 57 22.39 -22.52 -3.45
C ALA A 57 21.00 -22.48 -4.07
N ALA A 58 20.92 -22.65 -5.40
CA ALA A 58 19.67 -22.93 -6.05
C ALA A 58 19.16 -24.26 -5.48
N TYR A 59 18.13 -24.20 -4.64
CA TYR A 59 17.41 -25.39 -4.22
C TYR A 59 16.68 -25.92 -5.45
N GLN A 60 17.26 -26.93 -6.08
CA GLN A 60 16.63 -27.68 -7.14
C GLN A 60 15.63 -28.63 -6.45
N PRO A 61 14.30 -28.47 -6.65
CA PRO A 61 13.35 -29.37 -6.01
C PRO A 61 13.54 -30.78 -6.59
N GLN A 62 14.04 -31.68 -5.74
CA GLN A 62 13.91 -33.10 -5.96
C GLN A 62 12.42 -33.42 -5.79
N HIS A 63 11.80 -34.00 -6.82
CA HIS A 63 10.39 -34.44 -6.96
C HIS A 63 9.51 -33.57 -7.89
N PRO A 64 9.13 -34.08 -9.09
CA PRO A 64 8.37 -33.33 -10.09
C PRO A 64 6.86 -33.21 -9.82
N ASN A 65 6.37 -33.47 -8.60
CA ASN A 65 4.93 -33.53 -8.29
C ASN A 65 4.50 -32.80 -6.99
N GLN A 66 5.20 -31.73 -6.58
CA GLN A 66 4.69 -30.84 -5.54
C GLN A 66 3.96 -29.63 -6.17
N PRO A 67 2.66 -29.42 -5.89
CA PRO A 67 1.99 -28.20 -6.30
C PRO A 67 2.57 -27.01 -5.52
N ALA A 68 2.82 -25.90 -6.22
CA ALA A 68 3.34 -24.67 -5.61
C ALA A 68 2.44 -24.20 -4.46
N GLU A 69 2.97 -24.18 -3.24
CA GLU A 69 2.30 -23.57 -2.09
C GLU A 69 2.22 -22.06 -2.30
N ALA A 70 1.03 -21.55 -2.65
CA ALA A 70 0.73 -20.14 -2.54
C ALA A 70 0.53 -19.78 -1.06
N ALA A 71 1.63 -19.66 -0.32
CA ALA A 71 1.61 -19.10 1.02
C ALA A 71 1.56 -17.57 0.94
N VAL A 72 0.41 -16.97 1.27
CA VAL A 72 0.33 -15.52 1.50
C VAL A 72 1.09 -15.22 2.78
N THR A 73 2.34 -14.82 2.61
CA THR A 73 3.27 -14.47 3.66
C THR A 73 3.26 -12.96 3.88
N MET A 74 3.27 -12.57 5.15
CA MET A 74 3.55 -11.21 5.59
C MET A 74 4.90 -10.73 5.05
N ALA A 75 5.14 -9.42 5.10
CA ALA A 75 6.44 -8.85 4.69
C ALA A 75 7.63 -9.41 5.49
N ASP A 76 7.39 -9.99 6.67
CA ASP A 76 8.37 -10.66 7.53
C ASP A 76 8.46 -12.19 7.31
N GLY A 77 7.78 -12.72 6.29
CA GLY A 77 7.80 -14.14 5.95
C GLY A 77 6.89 -15.03 6.79
N ARG A 78 6.08 -14.48 7.70
CA ARG A 78 5.15 -15.28 8.53
C ARG A 78 3.80 -15.47 7.83
N ALA A 79 3.22 -16.66 7.96
CA ALA A 79 1.87 -16.94 7.48
C ALA A 79 0.83 -16.24 8.37
N TYR A 80 -0.21 -15.67 7.78
CA TYR A 80 -1.38 -15.20 8.53
C TYR A 80 -2.07 -16.40 9.20
N PRO A 81 -2.13 -16.49 10.54
CA PRO A 81 -2.86 -17.54 11.22
C PRO A 81 -4.36 -17.30 10.97
N GLY A 82 -4.97 -18.14 10.14
CA GLY A 82 -6.37 -18.01 9.69
C GLY A 82 -6.54 -18.16 8.18
N LEU A 83 -5.57 -17.69 7.37
CA LEU A 83 -5.63 -17.87 5.91
C LEU A 83 -5.21 -19.29 5.47
N GLN A 84 -4.39 -20.00 6.25
CA GLN A 84 -4.06 -21.40 5.98
C GLN A 84 -5.28 -22.33 6.12
N GLN A 85 -6.16 -22.07 7.08
CA GLN A 85 -7.41 -22.81 7.25
C GLN A 85 -8.35 -22.52 6.07
N VAL A 86 -8.56 -21.24 5.74
CA VAL A 86 -9.40 -20.81 4.61
C VAL A 86 -8.87 -21.34 3.26
N ALA A 87 -7.55 -21.32 3.03
CA ALA A 87 -6.93 -21.86 1.82
C ALA A 87 -6.96 -23.40 1.76
N SER A 88 -7.08 -24.07 2.91
CA SER A 88 -7.28 -25.52 2.98
C SER A 88 -8.74 -25.89 2.73
N ASP A 89 -9.68 -25.11 3.28
CA ASP A 89 -11.13 -25.27 3.09
C ASP A 89 -11.57 -24.97 1.66
N MET A 90 -10.98 -23.96 1.00
CA MET A 90 -11.19 -23.71 -0.44
C MET A 90 -10.68 -24.88 -1.31
N ARG A 91 -9.56 -25.52 -0.93
CA ARG A 91 -9.02 -26.67 -1.67
C ARG A 91 -9.82 -27.96 -1.48
N GLY A 92 -10.42 -28.16 -0.31
CA GLY A 92 -11.30 -29.30 -0.04
C GLY A 92 -12.59 -29.30 -0.88
N ARG A 93 -13.07 -28.12 -1.31
CA ARG A 93 -14.34 -27.96 -2.03
C ARG A 93 -14.28 -28.12 -3.55
N VAL A 94 -13.10 -28.10 -4.17
CA VAL A 94 -12.96 -28.40 -5.62
C VAL A 94 -13.37 -29.86 -5.95
N ARG A 95 -13.55 -30.72 -4.93
CA ARG A 95 -13.99 -32.12 -5.07
C ARG A 95 -15.40 -32.42 -4.53
N GLY A 96 -16.13 -31.45 -3.96
CA GLY A 96 -17.38 -31.71 -3.25
C GLY A 96 -18.46 -30.67 -3.52
N ARG A 97 -19.60 -31.17 -4.03
CA ARG A 97 -20.90 -30.52 -4.28
C ARG A 97 -21.06 -29.15 -3.58
N VAL A 98 -21.08 -28.08 -4.38
CA VAL A 98 -21.35 -26.70 -3.95
C VAL A 98 -22.71 -26.66 -3.27
N THR A 99 -22.73 -26.44 -1.96
CA THR A 99 -23.92 -25.99 -1.27
C THR A 99 -23.98 -24.48 -1.46
N ASP A 100 -24.91 -24.00 -2.29
CA ASP A 100 -25.22 -22.59 -2.53
C ASP A 100 -25.85 -21.94 -1.28
N SER A 101 -25.13 -21.95 -0.15
CA SER A 101 -25.55 -21.24 1.05
C SER A 101 -25.10 -19.78 0.93
N PRO A 102 -26.01 -18.79 1.09
CA PRO A 102 -25.67 -17.36 0.99
C PRO A 102 -24.60 -16.94 2.01
N ALA A 103 -24.47 -17.67 3.12
CA ALA A 103 -23.42 -17.42 4.11
C ALA A 103 -22.01 -17.80 3.59
N VAL A 104 -21.90 -18.83 2.75
CA VAL A 104 -20.65 -19.26 2.12
C VAL A 104 -20.21 -18.25 1.06
N ALA A 105 -21.13 -17.78 0.22
CA ALA A 105 -20.86 -16.73 -0.77
C ALA A 105 -20.40 -15.41 -0.12
N GLY A 106 -21.01 -15.02 1.02
CA GLY A 106 -20.58 -13.84 1.77
C GLY A 106 -19.18 -13.97 2.38
N ASN A 107 -18.80 -15.16 2.85
CA ASN A 107 -17.45 -15.40 3.36
C ASN A 107 -16.40 -15.41 2.24
N GLU A 108 -16.76 -15.87 1.04
CA GLU A 108 -15.90 -15.75 -0.14
C GLU A 108 -15.66 -14.30 -0.53
N ALA A 109 -16.71 -13.46 -0.57
CA ALA A 109 -16.57 -12.03 -0.83
C ALA A 109 -15.66 -11.33 0.21
N ARG A 110 -15.81 -11.67 1.50
CA ARG A 110 -14.92 -11.16 2.56
C ARG A 110 -13.47 -11.62 2.38
N ALA A 111 -13.25 -12.88 2.04
CA ALA A 111 -11.91 -13.40 1.80
C ALA A 111 -11.23 -12.69 0.61
N MET A 112 -11.97 -12.48 -0.49
CA MET A 112 -11.51 -11.70 -1.63
C MET A 112 -11.17 -10.27 -1.23
N ARG A 113 -12.02 -9.61 -0.43
CA ARG A 113 -11.77 -8.25 0.06
C ARG A 113 -10.49 -8.16 0.90
N VAL A 114 -10.23 -9.14 1.76
CA VAL A 114 -8.96 -9.22 2.51
C VAL A 114 -7.76 -9.24 1.55
N LEU A 115 -7.81 -10.06 0.50
CA LEU A 115 -6.72 -10.17 -0.47
C LEU A 115 -6.47 -8.85 -1.20
N GLU A 116 -7.52 -8.17 -1.66
CA GLU A 116 -7.44 -6.87 -2.34
C GLU A 116 -6.76 -5.81 -1.47
N VAL A 117 -7.24 -5.66 -0.22
CA VAL A 117 -6.74 -4.64 0.71
C VAL A 117 -5.29 -4.93 1.12
N MET A 118 -4.95 -6.20 1.37
CA MET A 118 -3.60 -6.60 1.73
C MET A 118 -2.61 -6.44 0.58
N ASN A 119 -3.04 -6.68 -0.66
CA ASN A 119 -2.21 -6.44 -1.84
C ASN A 119 -1.93 -4.95 -2.04
N ASP A 120 -2.94 -4.09 -1.87
CA ASP A 120 -2.77 -2.64 -1.94
C ASP A 120 -1.85 -2.13 -0.81
N PHE A 121 -1.99 -2.66 0.41
CA PHE A 121 -1.08 -2.37 1.52
C PHE A 121 0.38 -2.75 1.19
N ARG A 122 0.61 -3.96 0.65
CA ARG A 122 1.95 -4.40 0.21
C ARG A 122 2.53 -3.46 -0.86
N THR A 123 1.70 -3.04 -1.81
CA THR A 123 2.11 -2.13 -2.88
C THR A 123 2.51 -0.76 -2.33
N LEU A 124 1.75 -0.22 -1.37
CA LEU A 124 2.09 1.01 -0.67
C LEU A 124 3.43 0.90 0.07
N GLN A 125 3.70 -0.22 0.75
CA GLN A 125 4.99 -0.45 1.43
C GLN A 125 6.17 -0.40 0.46
N LEU A 126 6.04 -0.99 -0.73
CA LEU A 126 7.08 -0.93 -1.76
C LEU A 126 7.32 0.50 -2.24
N HIS A 127 6.26 1.27 -2.46
CA HIS A 127 6.40 2.67 -2.87
C HIS A 127 7.00 3.56 -1.78
N ILE A 128 6.57 3.40 -0.53
CA ILE A 128 7.12 4.11 0.63
C ILE A 128 8.62 3.82 0.74
N SER A 129 9.00 2.54 0.69
CA SER A 129 10.41 2.13 0.72
C SER A 129 11.20 2.75 -0.43
N SER A 130 10.67 2.74 -1.66
CA SER A 130 11.31 3.37 -2.82
C SER A 130 11.50 4.88 -2.67
N LEU A 131 10.61 5.59 -1.99
CA LEU A 131 10.74 7.03 -1.76
C LEU A 131 11.82 7.34 -0.70
N ILE A 132 11.82 6.58 0.39
CA ILE A 132 12.66 6.84 1.57
C ILE A 132 14.12 6.41 1.35
N THR A 133 14.35 5.38 0.53
CA THR A 133 15.69 4.83 0.25
C THR A 133 16.45 5.57 -0.85
N ARG A 134 15.78 6.49 -1.56
CA ARG A 134 16.41 7.34 -2.58
C ARG A 134 17.56 8.14 -2.00
N ILE A 135 18.58 8.37 -2.82
CA ILE A 135 19.76 9.13 -2.37
C ILE A 135 19.37 10.57 -2.01
N GLU A 136 18.43 11.17 -2.73
CA GLU A 136 17.96 12.52 -2.48
C GLU A 136 17.21 12.66 -1.15
N ALA A 137 16.61 11.57 -0.65
CA ALA A 137 15.92 11.52 0.63
C ALA A 137 16.86 11.68 1.84
N HIS A 138 18.18 11.59 1.62
CA HIS A 138 19.20 11.76 2.65
C HIS A 138 19.70 13.21 2.65
N PRO A 139 19.74 13.89 3.80
CA PRO A 139 20.28 15.24 3.89
C PRO A 139 21.75 15.27 3.45
N PRO A 140 22.16 16.21 2.58
CA PRO A 140 23.55 16.29 2.11
C PRO A 140 24.53 16.82 3.18
N ASP A 141 24.01 17.50 4.20
CA ASP A 141 24.79 18.10 5.27
C ASP A 141 24.01 18.18 6.59
N GLN A 142 24.74 18.47 7.67
CA GLN A 142 24.17 18.52 9.03
C GLN A 142 23.09 19.61 9.20
N PRO A 143 23.23 20.84 8.66
CA PRO A 143 22.14 21.81 8.67
C PRO A 143 20.86 21.31 7.97
N SER A 144 21.00 20.67 6.81
CA SER A 144 19.89 20.17 6.01
C SER A 144 19.09 19.09 6.73
N TYR A 145 19.72 18.38 7.68
CA TYR A 145 19.07 17.37 8.51
C TYR A 145 17.79 17.88 9.20
N TYR A 146 17.76 19.16 9.58
CA TYR A 146 16.64 19.76 10.31
C TYR A 146 15.60 20.46 9.42
N LEU A 147 15.77 20.43 8.09
CA LEU A 147 14.79 21.03 7.19
C LEU A 147 13.50 20.18 7.13
N ASP A 148 12.36 20.87 7.04
CA ASP A 148 11.01 20.29 7.15
C ASP A 148 10.82 19.02 6.32
N GLY A 149 11.19 19.01 5.04
CA GLY A 149 11.01 17.83 4.18
C GLY A 149 11.83 16.61 4.63
N TYR A 150 13.05 16.80 5.10
CA TYR A 150 13.88 15.70 5.61
C TYR A 150 13.38 15.18 6.95
N VAL A 151 12.86 16.06 7.82
CA VAL A 151 12.18 15.64 9.06
C VAL A 151 10.98 14.77 8.73
N VAL A 152 10.16 15.19 7.77
CA VAL A 152 8.97 14.45 7.33
C VAL A 152 9.34 13.07 6.79
N LEU A 153 10.38 12.94 5.96
CA LEU A 153 10.81 11.64 5.43
C LEU A 153 11.29 10.68 6.52
N ARG A 154 12.06 11.18 7.50
CA ARG A 154 12.47 10.34 8.64
C ARG A 154 11.28 9.89 9.47
N GLN A 155 10.30 10.78 9.69
CA GLN A 155 9.06 10.40 10.36
C GLN A 155 8.31 9.33 9.55
N CYS A 156 8.21 9.48 8.23
CA CYS A 156 7.59 8.48 7.36
C CYS A 156 8.31 7.12 7.43
N ALA A 157 9.65 7.13 7.57
CA ALA A 157 10.43 5.91 7.75
C ALA A 157 10.08 5.21 9.08
N ALA A 158 10.08 5.97 10.17
CA ALA A 158 9.71 5.45 11.49
C ALA A 158 8.27 4.91 11.51
N ASP A 159 7.31 5.68 10.97
CA ASP A 159 5.91 5.30 10.91
C ASP A 159 5.70 4.04 10.04
N SER A 160 6.42 3.93 8.91
CA SER A 160 6.34 2.75 8.04
C SER A 160 6.82 1.49 8.75
N GLN A 161 7.91 1.59 9.52
CA GLN A 161 8.41 0.47 10.32
C GLN A 161 7.44 0.13 11.46
N ALA A 162 6.84 1.13 12.10
CA ALA A 162 5.88 0.92 13.18
C ALA A 162 4.63 0.13 12.72
N ILE A 163 4.09 0.42 11.53
CA ILE A 163 2.95 -0.33 10.98
C ILE A 163 3.32 -1.78 10.71
N LEU A 164 4.53 -2.06 10.23
CA LEU A 164 5.01 -3.42 9.99
C LEU A 164 5.24 -4.18 11.30
N ALA A 165 5.75 -3.51 12.33
CA ALA A 165 5.96 -4.08 13.65
C ALA A 165 4.66 -4.35 14.43
N THR A 166 3.54 -3.74 14.01
CA THR A 166 2.24 -3.93 14.66
C THR A 166 1.74 -5.36 14.43
N HIS A 167 1.56 -6.12 15.51
CA HIS A 167 1.03 -7.49 15.44
C HIS A 167 -0.49 -7.49 15.28
N PHE A 168 -1.01 -8.40 14.45
CA PHE A 168 -2.45 -8.66 14.40
C PHE A 168 -2.88 -9.31 15.72
N ASN A 169 -3.72 -8.62 16.49
CA ASN A 169 -4.39 -9.18 17.65
C ASN A 169 -5.90 -9.18 17.36
N PRO A 170 -6.50 -10.33 17.02
CA PRO A 170 -7.94 -10.40 16.75
C PRO A 170 -8.78 -10.06 17.99
N GLY A 171 -8.19 -10.02 19.19
CA GLY A 171 -8.92 -10.05 20.45
C GLY A 171 -9.54 -11.43 20.66
N ASN A 172 -9.98 -11.71 21.89
CA ASN A 172 -10.73 -12.93 22.14
C ASN A 172 -12.09 -12.79 21.46
N ILE A 173 -12.32 -13.53 20.38
CA ILE A 173 -13.65 -13.66 19.79
C ILE A 173 -14.47 -14.41 20.86
N GLY A 174 -15.29 -13.69 21.64
CA GLY A 174 -16.08 -14.24 22.75
C GLY A 174 -17.17 -15.23 22.32
N LEU A 175 -17.02 -15.86 21.15
CA LEU A 175 -17.86 -16.94 20.66
C LEU A 175 -17.34 -18.23 21.31
N GLN A 176 -18.03 -18.70 22.35
CA GLN A 176 -17.80 -20.01 22.94
C GLN A 176 -17.94 -21.07 21.84
N ALA A 177 -16.81 -21.73 21.49
CA ALA A 177 -16.77 -22.82 20.53
C ALA A 177 -17.69 -23.94 21.03
N GLY A 178 -18.90 -24.05 20.45
CA GLY A 178 -19.90 -25.03 20.84
C GLY A 178 -21.36 -24.61 20.67
N GLN A 179 -21.67 -23.30 20.61
CA GLN A 179 -23.06 -22.82 20.47
C GLN A 179 -23.36 -21.98 19.21
N VAL A 180 -22.36 -21.67 18.39
CA VAL A 180 -22.50 -20.79 17.22
C VAL A 180 -22.08 -21.52 15.96
N ASP A 181 -22.83 -21.33 14.86
CA ASP A 181 -22.51 -21.87 13.54
C ASP A 181 -21.08 -21.45 13.12
N GLU A 182 -20.30 -22.42 12.64
CA GLU A 182 -18.92 -22.25 12.16
C GLU A 182 -18.82 -21.15 11.10
N SER A 183 -19.88 -20.99 10.30
CA SER A 183 -20.00 -19.92 9.29
C SER A 183 -19.99 -18.51 9.91
N GLU A 184 -20.66 -18.32 11.06
CA GLU A 184 -20.71 -17.02 11.74
C GLU A 184 -19.40 -16.71 12.49
N VAL A 185 -18.72 -17.72 13.02
CA VAL A 185 -17.36 -17.57 13.56
C VAL A 185 -16.39 -17.13 12.46
N THR A 186 -16.48 -17.77 11.29
CA THR A 186 -15.66 -17.44 10.11
C THR A 186 -15.92 -16.01 9.64
N LYS A 187 -17.19 -15.62 9.54
CA LYS A 187 -17.60 -14.25 9.20
C LYS A 187 -17.04 -13.22 10.17
N ALA A 188 -17.20 -13.42 11.47
CA ALA A 188 -16.68 -12.51 12.49
C ALA A 188 -15.14 -12.37 12.40
N THR A 189 -14.45 -13.49 12.15
CA THR A 189 -13.00 -13.52 11.96
C THR A 189 -12.59 -12.71 10.72
N LEU A 190 -13.25 -12.91 9.58
CA LEU A 190 -12.95 -12.20 8.34
C LEU A 190 -13.23 -10.69 8.47
N GLN A 191 -14.34 -10.30 9.09
CA GLN A 191 -14.63 -8.88 9.36
C GLN A 191 -13.56 -8.21 10.23
N ARG A 192 -12.99 -8.96 11.19
CA ARG A 192 -11.89 -8.49 12.03
C ARG A 192 -10.61 -8.29 11.23
N ILE A 193 -10.30 -9.21 10.32
CA ILE A 193 -9.14 -9.12 9.42
C ILE A 193 -9.32 -7.95 8.46
N ILE A 194 -10.51 -7.76 7.88
CA ILE A 194 -10.81 -6.62 7.00
C ILE A 194 -10.58 -5.30 7.75
N LEU A 195 -11.02 -5.20 9.00
CA LEU A 195 -10.79 -4.00 9.83
C LEU A 195 -9.30 -3.71 10.00
N ASP A 196 -8.49 -4.71 10.36
CA ASP A 196 -7.04 -4.53 10.54
C ASP A 196 -6.35 -4.17 9.22
N ALA A 197 -6.68 -4.90 8.14
CA ALA A 197 -6.11 -4.66 6.81
C ALA A 197 -6.44 -3.26 6.28
N CYS A 198 -7.70 -2.82 6.40
CA CYS A 198 -8.12 -1.48 5.98
C CYS A 198 -7.41 -0.40 6.78
N THR A 199 -7.24 -0.63 8.08
CA THR A 199 -6.53 0.30 8.97
C THR A 199 -5.06 0.45 8.58
N ARG A 200 -4.36 -0.67 8.32
CA ARG A 200 -2.96 -0.65 7.85
C ARG A 200 -2.85 0.03 6.49
N ARG A 201 -3.77 -0.23 5.57
CA ARG A 201 -3.83 0.43 4.25
C ARG A 201 -4.02 1.94 4.38
N LEU A 202 -4.94 2.39 5.24
CA LEU A 202 -5.16 3.81 5.55
C LEU A 202 -3.87 4.48 6.04
N GLN A 203 -3.24 3.91 7.06
CA GLN A 203 -2.00 4.45 7.63
C GLN A 203 -0.86 4.47 6.60
N ALA A 204 -0.68 3.39 5.85
CA ALA A 204 0.35 3.32 4.80
C ALA A 204 0.11 4.35 3.69
N HIS A 205 -1.15 4.52 3.26
CA HIS A 205 -1.47 5.51 2.24
C HIS A 205 -1.15 6.93 2.72
N LYS A 206 -1.47 7.25 3.97
CA LYS A 206 -1.13 8.54 4.59
C LYS A 206 0.39 8.78 4.62
N ILE A 207 1.18 7.76 4.99
CA ILE A 207 2.64 7.82 4.96
C ILE A 207 3.14 8.03 3.53
N TYR A 208 2.60 7.30 2.57
CA TYR A 208 2.96 7.42 1.15
C TYR A 208 2.75 8.85 0.63
N LEU A 209 1.59 9.47 0.93
CA LEU A 209 1.30 10.84 0.50
C LEU A 209 2.28 11.84 1.15
N ARG A 210 2.56 11.70 2.45
CA ARG A 210 3.51 12.55 3.18
C ARG A 210 4.93 12.42 2.63
N ALA A 211 5.40 11.20 2.40
CA ALA A 211 6.70 10.93 1.81
C ALA A 211 6.81 11.49 0.39
N SER A 212 5.73 11.37 -0.41
CA SER A 212 5.67 11.92 -1.77
C SER A 212 5.74 13.45 -1.78
N ALA A 213 5.03 14.12 -0.85
CA ALA A 213 5.08 15.58 -0.69
C ALA A 213 6.49 16.05 -0.30
N ALA A 214 7.13 15.36 0.64
CA ALA A 214 8.50 15.66 1.03
C ALA A 214 9.51 15.43 -0.10
N MET A 215 9.35 14.38 -0.90
CA MET A 215 10.18 14.15 -2.08
C MET A 215 10.02 15.24 -3.15
N ARG A 216 8.79 15.71 -3.40
CA ARG A 216 8.57 16.87 -4.29
C ARG A 216 9.25 18.13 -3.74
N TRP A 217 9.16 18.36 -2.43
CA TRP A 217 9.87 19.46 -1.77
C TRP A 217 11.38 19.40 -1.99
N ILE A 218 12.00 18.21 -1.85
CA ILE A 218 13.44 18.03 -2.14
C ILE A 218 13.73 18.37 -3.59
N GLN A 219 12.95 17.81 -4.52
CA GLN A 219 13.14 18.02 -5.97
C GLN A 219 13.08 19.51 -6.33
N MET A 220 12.10 20.25 -5.81
CA MET A 220 11.98 21.68 -6.05
C MET A 220 13.19 22.46 -5.51
N ARG A 221 13.70 22.10 -4.32
CA ARG A 221 14.89 22.75 -3.75
C ARG A 221 16.15 22.44 -4.53
N VAL A 222 16.35 21.19 -4.95
CA VAL A 222 17.48 20.79 -5.80
C VAL A 222 17.46 21.55 -7.13
N GLN A 223 16.29 21.64 -7.77
CA GLN A 223 16.12 22.37 -9.03
C GLN A 223 16.36 23.88 -8.89
N LEU A 224 15.91 24.48 -7.77
CA LEU A 224 16.12 25.90 -7.48
C LEU A 224 17.59 26.21 -7.20
N LEU A 225 18.24 25.39 -6.37
CA LEU A 225 19.62 25.64 -5.92
C LEU A 225 20.67 25.22 -6.95
N ARG A 226 20.40 24.21 -7.79
CA ARG A 226 21.34 23.72 -8.82
C ARG A 226 22.76 23.43 -8.29
N GLY A 227 22.84 22.95 -7.04
CA GLY A 227 24.11 22.65 -6.35
C GLY A 227 24.73 23.84 -5.61
N GLU A 228 24.17 25.04 -5.72
CA GLU A 228 24.61 26.20 -4.95
C GLU A 228 24.07 26.18 -3.52
N LYS A 229 24.76 26.88 -2.62
CA LYS A 229 24.25 27.08 -1.26
C LYS A 229 23.08 28.06 -1.26
N PRO A 230 22.09 27.90 -0.35
CA PRO A 230 21.06 28.89 -0.12
C PRO A 230 21.66 30.28 0.15
N GLY A 231 21.15 31.30 -0.53
CA GLY A 231 21.61 32.68 -0.42
C GLY A 231 20.47 33.66 -0.64
N GLN A 232 20.73 34.98 -0.55
CA GLN A 232 19.69 36.02 -0.57
C GLN A 232 18.76 35.93 -1.80
N ARG A 233 19.31 35.63 -2.97
CA ARG A 233 18.52 35.45 -4.20
C ARG A 233 17.51 34.28 -4.16
N HIS A 234 17.74 33.29 -3.29
CA HIS A 234 16.90 32.09 -3.18
C HIS A 234 15.83 32.20 -2.09
N VAL A 235 15.93 33.17 -1.16
CA VAL A 235 15.13 33.19 0.08
C VAL A 235 13.62 33.13 -0.18
N ASN A 236 13.11 33.95 -1.09
CA ASN A 236 11.67 34.00 -1.39
C ASN A 236 11.17 32.70 -2.04
N ALA A 237 11.94 32.15 -2.97
CA ALA A 237 11.58 30.91 -3.66
C ALA A 237 11.66 29.70 -2.71
N LEU A 238 12.67 29.62 -1.85
CA LEU A 238 12.77 28.57 -0.82
C LEU A 238 11.60 28.66 0.17
N ARG A 239 11.23 29.88 0.60
CA ARG A 239 10.06 30.07 1.46
C ARG A 239 8.77 29.59 0.80
N ALA A 240 8.58 29.87 -0.50
CA ALA A 240 7.42 29.41 -1.24
C ALA A 240 7.37 27.87 -1.33
N ILE A 241 8.52 27.23 -1.54
CA ILE A 241 8.64 25.76 -1.53
C ILE A 241 8.28 25.19 -0.15
N ASP A 242 8.78 25.79 0.93
CA ASP A 242 8.49 25.36 2.30
C ASP A 242 6.99 25.55 2.65
N GLN A 243 6.38 26.65 2.22
CA GLN A 243 4.94 26.90 2.36
C GLN A 243 4.10 25.87 1.60
N ARG A 244 4.50 25.53 0.37
CA ARG A 244 3.84 24.50 -0.43
C ARG A 244 3.86 23.14 0.27
N LEU A 245 5.00 22.74 0.84
CA LEU A 245 5.08 21.49 1.62
C LEU A 245 4.08 21.51 2.79
N ARG A 246 4.00 22.62 3.52
CA ARG A 246 3.07 22.74 4.66
C ARG A 246 1.61 22.63 4.22
N GLN A 247 1.25 23.26 3.10
CA GLN A 247 -0.09 23.14 2.52
C GLN A 247 -0.40 21.70 2.09
N GLU A 248 0.52 21.07 1.34
CA GLU A 248 0.34 19.67 0.92
C GLU A 248 0.18 18.74 2.14
N LEU A 249 0.94 18.97 3.22
CA LEU A 249 0.82 18.18 4.45
C LEU A 249 -0.48 18.45 5.23
N SER A 250 -0.99 19.69 5.22
CA SER A 250 -2.27 20.00 5.87
C SER A 250 -3.47 19.37 5.16
N ASP A 251 -3.37 19.22 3.83
CA ASP A 251 -4.44 18.65 3.03
C ASP A 251 -4.55 17.12 3.18
N ILE A 252 -3.49 16.46 3.67
CA ILE A 252 -3.44 15.01 3.94
C ILE A 252 -4.15 14.71 5.28
N THR A 253 -5.47 14.72 5.25
CA THR A 253 -6.35 14.34 6.37
C THR A 253 -6.80 12.88 6.26
N ASP A 254 -7.30 12.30 7.36
CA ASP A 254 -7.80 10.92 7.35
C ASP A 254 -9.05 10.77 6.45
N ASP A 255 -9.94 11.77 6.46
CA ASP A 255 -11.11 11.83 5.56
C ASP A 255 -10.71 11.89 4.09
N HIS A 256 -9.71 12.72 3.76
CA HIS A 256 -9.19 12.81 2.39
C HIS A 256 -8.66 11.45 1.91
N VAL A 257 -7.85 10.78 2.74
CA VAL A 257 -7.27 9.47 2.40
C VAL A 257 -8.35 8.39 2.26
N VAL A 258 -9.30 8.31 3.19
CA VAL A 258 -10.39 7.32 3.10
C VAL A 258 -11.27 7.57 1.88
N SER A 259 -11.56 8.84 1.57
CA SER A 259 -12.30 9.20 0.36
C SER A 259 -11.58 8.73 -0.90
N ASP A 260 -10.28 9.01 -1.02
CA ASP A 260 -9.50 8.64 -2.20
C ASP A 260 -9.39 7.11 -2.37
N LEU A 261 -9.11 6.38 -1.28
CA LEU A 261 -9.08 4.91 -1.28
C LEU A 261 -10.44 4.31 -1.70
N ARG A 262 -11.55 4.81 -1.14
CA ARG A 262 -12.90 4.33 -1.49
C ARG A 262 -13.26 4.65 -2.93
N ASN A 263 -12.86 5.82 -3.43
CA ASN A 263 -13.08 6.17 -4.84
C ASN A 263 -12.27 5.26 -5.77
N ALA A 264 -11.02 4.94 -5.42
CA ALA A 264 -10.21 3.98 -6.16
C ALA A 264 -10.84 2.58 -6.17
N ASP A 265 -11.34 2.11 -5.03
CA ASP A 265 -11.97 0.81 -4.92
C ASP A 265 -13.28 0.72 -5.73
N ARG A 266 -14.11 1.78 -5.72
CA ARG A 266 -15.31 1.86 -6.55
C ARG A 266 -14.98 1.81 -8.05
N ARG A 267 -13.93 2.51 -8.48
CA ARG A 267 -13.47 2.47 -9.89
C ARG A 267 -13.02 1.07 -10.31
N LYS A 268 -12.49 0.28 -9.38
CA LYS A 268 -12.08 -1.11 -9.61
C LYS A 268 -13.24 -2.12 -9.50
N GLY A 269 -14.43 -1.68 -9.07
CA GLY A 269 -15.58 -2.55 -8.88
C GLY A 269 -15.44 -3.51 -7.69
N TYR A 270 -14.62 -3.17 -6.70
CA TYR A 270 -14.45 -4.00 -5.50
C TYR A 270 -15.72 -4.03 -4.64
N TRP A 271 -15.88 -5.11 -3.88
CA TRP A 271 -16.97 -5.26 -2.92
C TRP A 271 -16.64 -4.48 -1.63
N LEU A 272 -17.52 -3.55 -1.23
CA LEU A 272 -17.27 -2.59 -0.13
C LEU A 272 -18.33 -2.60 0.96
N ASP A 273 -19.32 -3.50 0.89
CA ASP A 273 -20.51 -3.43 1.76
C ASP A 273 -20.16 -3.52 3.26
N GLU A 274 -19.07 -4.22 3.58
CA GLU A 274 -18.62 -4.42 4.96
C GLU A 274 -17.30 -3.71 5.30
N ASP A 275 -16.87 -2.79 4.45
CA ASP A 275 -15.69 -1.98 4.76
C ASP A 275 -15.93 -1.14 6.02
N PRO A 276 -14.95 -1.07 6.94
CA PRO A 276 -15.11 -0.30 8.16
C PRO A 276 -15.26 1.19 7.85
N ALA A 277 -16.09 1.87 8.66
CA ALA A 277 -16.12 3.33 8.69
C ALA A 277 -14.80 3.90 9.23
N LEU A 278 -14.48 5.15 8.86
CA LEU A 278 -13.27 5.83 9.32
C LEU A 278 -13.15 5.83 10.84
N GLU A 279 -14.23 6.16 11.55
CA GLU A 279 -14.25 6.16 13.02
C GLU A 279 -13.85 4.80 13.63
N ARG A 280 -14.29 3.71 13.02
CA ARG A 280 -13.97 2.35 13.47
C ARG A 280 -12.50 2.03 13.23
N MET A 281 -11.94 2.46 12.10
CA MET A 281 -10.50 2.32 11.82
C MET A 281 -9.67 3.17 12.80
N LEU A 282 -10.04 4.42 13.06
CA LEU A 282 -9.32 5.28 14.00
C LEU A 282 -9.37 4.72 15.44
N ALA A 283 -10.52 4.19 15.87
CA ALA A 283 -10.64 3.50 17.15
C ALA A 283 -9.73 2.26 17.23
N TRP A 284 -9.64 1.49 16.13
CA TRP A 284 -8.73 0.35 16.02
C TRP A 284 -7.26 0.76 16.19
N ILE A 285 -6.83 1.83 15.48
CA ILE A 285 -5.47 2.37 15.60
C ILE A 285 -5.14 2.74 17.05
N ARG A 286 -6.06 3.42 17.74
CA ARG A 286 -5.86 3.87 19.13
C ARG A 286 -5.73 2.69 20.09
N MET A 287 -6.41 1.57 19.82
CA MET A 287 -6.34 0.37 20.65
C MET A 287 -5.03 -0.41 20.46
N GLN A 288 -4.35 -0.24 19.32
CA GLN A 288 -3.12 -0.95 18.99
C GLN A 288 -1.83 -0.22 19.44
N ARG A 289 -1.94 1.01 19.95
CA ARG A 289 -0.82 1.82 20.46
C ARG A 289 -0.73 1.74 21.97
#